data_AF-A0A1A8QQA1-F1
#
_entry.id   AF-A0A1A8QQA1-F1
#
_cell.length_a   1.000
_cell.length_b   1.000
_cell.length_c   1.000
_cell.angle_alpha   90.00
_cell.angle_beta   90.00
_cell.angle_gamma   90.00
#
_symmetry.space_group_name_H-M   'P 1'
#
loop_
_entity.id
_entity.type
_entity.pdbx_description
1 polymer ?
#
loop_
_entity_poly.entity_id
_entity_poly.type
_entity_poly.pdbx_seq_one_letter_code
_entity_poly.pdbx_strand_id
1 'polypeptide(L)' 'RPEITDIYTTRCRGRALNIMKDSTHPAHGLFQPLPSGRRLRSIQSRTTRFRNSFFPEAVRLLNSGLAR' A
#
# COMPACT_ATOMS: atom_id res chain seq x y z
N ARG A 1 -1.84 -18.02 -17.86
CA ARG A 1 -1.10 -18.22 -16.60
C ARG A 1 -0.86 -16.83 -16.01
N PRO A 2 -1.28 -16.51 -14.78
CA PRO A 2 -0.99 -15.20 -14.22
C PRO A 2 0.52 -15.02 -14.07
N GLU A 3 1.03 -13.84 -14.40
CA GLU A 3 2.44 -13.52 -14.20
C GLU A 3 2.72 -13.41 -12.69
N ILE A 4 3.95 -13.72 -12.28
CA ILE A 4 4.35 -13.68 -10.86
C ILE A 4 4.11 -12.27 -10.27
N THR A 5 4.27 -11.24 -11.09
CA THR A 5 4.00 -9.84 -10.76
C THR A 5 2.53 -9.59 -10.43
N ASP A 6 1.60 -10.21 -11.16
CA ASP A 6 0.16 -10.04 -10.94
C ASP A 6 -0.28 -10.71 -9.63
N ILE A 7 0.29 -11.88 -9.33
CA ILE A 7 0.06 -12.57 -8.06
C ILE A 7 0.58 -11.72 -6.90
N TYR A 8 1.79 -11.17 -7.04
CA TYR A 8 2.38 -10.32 -6.01
C TYR A 8 1.55 -9.06 -5.76
N THR A 9 1.18 -8.32 -6.81
CA THR A 9 0.40 -7.08 -6.69
C THR A 9 -0.98 -7.34 -6.08
N THR A 10 -1.66 -8.41 -6.48
CA THR A 10 -2.95 -8.81 -5.92
C THR A 10 -2.86 -9.08 -4.43
N ARG A 11 -1.85 -9.87 -3.99
CA ARG A 11 -1.64 -10.17 -2.57
C ARG A 11 -1.25 -8.93 -1.76
N CYS A 12 -0.37 -8.10 -2.32
CA CYS A 12 0.09 -6.87 -1.69
C CYS A 12 -1.10 -5.92 -1.42
N ARG A 13 -1.96 -5.75 -2.43
CA ARG A 13 -3.20 -4.97 -2.33
C ARG A 13 -4.16 -5.53 -1.29
N GLY A 14 -4.44 -6.84 -1.32
CA GLY A 14 -5.33 -7.48 -0.36
C GLY A 14 -4.87 -7.30 1.09
N ARG A 15 -3.58 -7.51 1.35
CA ARG A 15 -3.00 -7.32 2.69
C ARG A 15 -3.09 -5.87 3.16
N ALA A 16 -2.78 -4.91 2.29
CA ALA A 16 -2.87 -3.49 2.62
C ALA A 16 -4.31 -3.07 2.93
N LEU A 17 -5.29 -3.54 2.16
CA LEU A 17 -6.71 -3.29 2.41
C LEU A 17 -7.19 -3.87 3.74
N ASN A 18 -6.67 -5.03 4.15
CA ASN A 18 -6.99 -5.59 5.47
C ASN A 18 -6.45 -4.72 6.61
N ILE A 19 -5.21 -4.22 6.49
CA ILE A 19 -4.62 -3.27 7.45
C ILE A 19 -5.42 -1.96 7.49
N MET A 20 -5.90 -1.48 6.34
CA MET A 20 -6.76 -0.28 6.27
C MET A 20 -8.08 -0.47 7.00
N LYS A 21 -8.68 -1.67 6.94
CA LYS A 21 -9.95 -1.99 7.58
C LYS A 21 -9.82 -2.23 9.09
N ASP A 22 -8.66 -2.74 9.53
CA ASP A 22 -8.39 -3.03 10.93
C ASP A 22 -7.72 -1.83 11.63
N SER A 23 -8.52 -1.09 12.41
CA SER A 23 -8.03 0.07 13.19
C SER A 23 -7.12 -0.33 14.35
N THR A 24 -7.12 -1.60 14.78
CA THR A 24 -6.26 -2.10 15.87
C THR A 24 -4.88 -2.49 15.37
N HIS A 25 -4.69 -2.59 14.07
CA HIS A 25 -3.43 -2.99 13.48
C HIS A 25 -2.34 -1.91 13.73
N PRO A 26 -1.12 -2.28 14.16
CA PRO A 26 -0.06 -1.31 14.49
C PRO A 26 0.37 -0.43 13.31
N ALA A 27 0.24 -0.96 12.08
CA ALA A 27 0.54 -0.23 10.85
C ALA A 27 -0.67 0.51 10.24
N HIS A 28 -1.84 0.53 10.90
CA HIS A 28 -3.05 1.17 10.37
C HIS A 28 -2.80 2.63 9.95
N GLY A 29 -2.07 3.38 10.78
CA GLY A 29 -1.70 4.79 10.52
C GLY A 29 -0.92 5.03 9.23
N LEU A 30 -0.20 4.01 8.72
CA LEU A 30 0.53 4.12 7.46
C LEU A 30 -0.38 4.09 6.23
N PHE A 31 -1.59 3.54 6.37
CA PHE A 31 -2.56 3.40 5.29
C PHE A 31 -3.78 4.31 5.46
N GLN A 32 -3.65 5.37 6.27
CA GLN A 32 -4.70 6.37 6.37
C GLN A 32 -4.70 7.29 5.14
N PRO A 33 -5.87 7.51 4.51
CA PRO A 33 -5.99 8.45 3.41
C PRO A 33 -5.75 9.90 3.88
N LEU A 34 -5.32 10.74 2.94
CA LEU A 34 -5.33 12.19 3.14
C LEU A 34 -6.76 12.71 3.31
N PRO A 35 -6.95 13.92 3.86
CA PRO A 35 -8.29 14.52 4.02
C PRO A 35 -9.12 14.57 2.74
N SER A 36 -8.48 14.60 1.57
CA SER A 36 -9.16 14.55 0.28
C SER A 36 -9.73 13.18 -0.09
N GLY A 37 -9.44 12.11 0.66
CA GLY A 37 -9.87 10.73 0.40
C GLY A 37 -9.26 10.06 -0.84
N ARG A 38 -8.57 10.83 -1.70
CA ARG A 38 -8.14 10.38 -3.03
C ARG A 38 -6.79 9.69 -3.08
N ARG A 39 -5.98 9.78 -2.02
CA ARG A 39 -4.67 9.11 -1.93
C ARG A 39 -4.21 8.90 -0.49
N LEU A 40 -3.35 7.93 -0.30
CA LEU A 40 -2.58 7.68 0.93
C LEU A 40 -1.33 8.56 1.00
N ARG A 41 -0.80 8.76 2.21
CA ARG A 41 0.51 9.41 2.41
C ARG A 41 1.64 8.52 1.90
N SER A 42 2.48 9.07 1.03
CA SER A 42 3.70 8.40 0.57
C SER A 42 4.68 8.20 1.73
N ILE A 43 5.26 6.99 1.80
CA ILE A 43 6.33 6.68 2.76
C ILE A 43 7.66 7.08 2.14
N GLN A 44 8.40 7.97 2.81
CA GLN A 44 9.74 8.33 2.37
C GLN A 44 10.71 7.16 2.60
N SER A 45 11.54 6.88 1.60
CA SER A 45 12.54 5.81 1.66
C SER A 45 13.90 6.33 1.19
N ARG A 46 14.94 6.15 2.02
CA ARG A 46 16.33 6.52 1.67
C ARG A 46 17.08 5.42 0.92
N THR A 47 16.62 4.16 1.04
CA THR A 47 17.27 3.01 0.43
C THR A 47 16.30 2.26 -0.49
N THR A 48 16.84 1.66 -1.54
CA THR A 48 16.08 0.80 -2.47
C THR A 48 15.48 -0.41 -1.75
N ARG A 49 16.23 -1.00 -0.81
CA ARG A 49 15.77 -2.13 0.02
C ARG A 49 14.47 -1.79 0.74
N PHE A 50 14.39 -0.65 1.43
CA PHE A 50 13.18 -0.25 2.12
C PHE A 50 12.07 0.16 1.14
N ARG A 51 12.42 0.88 0.07
CA ARG A 51 11.48 1.30 -0.98
C ARG A 51 10.72 0.13 -1.61
N ASN A 52 11.39 -1.00 -1.77
CA ASN A 52 10.86 -2.22 -2.39
C ASN A 52 10.31 -3.22 -1.35
N SER A 53 10.24 -2.81 -0.08
CA SER A 53 9.57 -3.60 0.95
C SER A 53 8.06 -3.40 0.89
N PHE A 54 7.33 -4.22 1.64
CA PHE A 54 5.87 -4.26 1.61
C PHE A 54 5.19 -2.88 1.79
N PHE A 55 5.53 -2.11 2.85
CA PHE A 55 4.77 -0.90 3.16
C PHE A 55 4.87 0.18 2.09
N PRO A 56 6.07 0.61 1.64
CA PRO A 56 6.16 1.65 0.61
C PRO A 56 5.65 1.19 -0.75
N GLU A 57 5.81 -0.09 -1.08
CA GLU A 57 5.25 -0.68 -2.31
C GLU A 57 3.71 -0.69 -2.26
N ALA A 58 3.12 -1.16 -1.17
CA ALA A 58 1.67 -1.21 -0.98
C ALA A 58 1.01 0.17 -1.07
N VAL A 59 1.61 1.18 -0.43
CA VAL A 59 1.14 2.57 -0.52
C VAL A 59 1.17 3.08 -1.97
N ARG A 60 2.24 2.79 -2.72
CA ARG A 60 2.33 3.17 -4.14
C ARG A 60 1.29 2.44 -4.99
N LEU A 61 1.09 1.15 -4.79
CA LEU A 61 0.10 0.33 -5.49
C LEU A 61 -1.34 0.79 -5.22
N LEU A 62 -1.64 1.18 -3.98
CA LEU A 62 -2.95 1.72 -3.65
C LEU A 62 -3.12 3.12 -4.26
N ASN A 63 -2.10 3.97 -4.22
CA ASN A 63 -2.16 5.30 -4.82
C ASN A 63 -2.30 5.30 -6.35
N SER A 64 -1.74 4.33 -7.06
CA SER A 64 -1.95 4.19 -8.50
C SER A 64 -3.36 3.71 -8.86
N GLY A 65 -4.04 3.02 -7.95
CA GLY A 65 -5.41 2.52 -8.13
C GLY A 65 -6.52 3.39 -7.52
N LEU A 66 -6.20 4.31 -6.59
CA LEU A 66 -7.16 5.21 -5.93
C LEU A 66 -7.51 6.46 -6.78
N ALA A 67 -6.85 6.64 -7.92
CA ALA A 67 -7.14 7.68 -8.90
C ALA A 67 -8.10 7.15 -9.99
N ARG A 68 -9.31 6.74 -9.59
CA ARG A 68 -10.49 6.76 -10.46
C ARG A 68 -11.65 7.30 -9.66
#